data_AF-A0A9W8BHX9-F1
#
_entry.id   AF-A0A9W8BHX9-F1
#
_cell.length_a   1.000
_cell.length_b   1.000
_cell.length_c   1.000
_cell.angle_alpha   90.00
_cell.angle_beta   90.00
_cell.angle_gamma   90.00
#
_symmetry.space_group_name_H-M   'P 1'
#
loop_
_entity.id
_entity.type
_entity.pdbx_description
1 polymer ?
#
loop_
_entity_poly.entity_id
_entity_poly.type
_entity_poly.pdbx_seq_one_letter_code
_entity_poly.pdbx_strand_id
1 'polypeptide(L)'
;MSYSRPQPHMMSEQDSLPRLPIPPLKQTIDKYLESIVPVAGDDIAELAETNRRAVQFLKVATRLQQRLIEYEKTQEYSWLEKWWFELAYLSWRESLCINSNYWIAFVDDPNAFGLASAPRTLLSSDPDFNKGKIWESGEYS
;
A
#
# COMPACT_ATOMS: atom_id res chain seq x y z
N MET A 1 15.43 -19.00 -37.79
CA MET A 1 14.81 -19.56 -36.57
C MET A 1 14.43 -18.40 -35.67
N SER A 2 13.15 -18.02 -35.68
CA SER A 2 12.60 -16.97 -34.83
C SER A 2 12.40 -17.53 -33.42
N TYR A 3 13.12 -16.99 -32.44
CA TYR A 3 12.88 -17.26 -31.03
C TYR A 3 11.64 -16.48 -30.59
N SER A 4 10.50 -17.15 -30.46
CA SER A 4 9.35 -16.58 -29.75
C SER A 4 9.53 -16.90 -28.27
N ARG A 5 9.81 -15.88 -27.44
CA ARG A 5 9.83 -16.06 -25.98
C ARG A 5 8.39 -16.31 -25.54
N PRO A 6 8.09 -17.38 -24.78
CA PRO A 6 6.77 -17.53 -24.17
C PRO A 6 6.55 -16.32 -23.25
N GLN A 7 5.43 -15.63 -23.45
CA GLN A 7 5.08 -14.48 -22.61
C GLN A 7 4.69 -14.99 -21.22
N PRO A 8 5.25 -14.42 -20.14
CA PRO A 8 4.87 -14.80 -18.79
C PRO A 8 3.39 -14.48 -18.56
N HIS A 9 2.70 -15.40 -17.89
CA HIS A 9 1.34 -15.15 -17.42
C HIS A 9 1.37 -14.04 -16.36
N MET A 10 0.38 -13.15 -16.31
CA MET A 10 0.38 -11.97 -15.43
C MET A 10 0.68 -12.31 -13.96
N MET A 11 0.14 -13.42 -13.46
CA MET A 11 0.31 -13.86 -12.07
C MET A 11 1.47 -14.85 -11.87
N SER A 12 2.31 -15.11 -12.88
CA SER A 12 3.34 -16.16 -12.80
C SER A 12 4.40 -15.92 -11.74
N GLU A 13 4.61 -14.66 -11.34
CA GLU A 13 5.60 -14.27 -10.34
C GLU A 13 5.00 -13.98 -8.96
N GLN A 14 3.68 -14.11 -8.79
CA GLN A 14 3.04 -13.74 -7.51
C GLN A 14 3.54 -14.61 -6.36
N ASP A 15 3.75 -15.91 -6.63
CA ASP A 15 4.26 -16.88 -5.66
C ASP A 15 5.77 -16.73 -5.39
N SER A 16 6.50 -15.99 -6.23
CA SER A 16 7.95 -15.76 -6.09
C SER A 16 8.27 -14.52 -5.24
N LEU A 17 7.27 -13.70 -4.91
CA LEU A 17 7.46 -12.49 -4.12
C LEU A 17 7.82 -12.78 -2.66
N PRO A 18 8.79 -12.05 -2.08
CA PRO A 18 9.11 -12.19 -0.67
C PRO A 18 7.96 -11.65 0.20
N ARG A 19 7.77 -12.27 1.36
CA ARG A 19 6.82 -11.78 2.38
C ARG A 19 7.30 -10.45 2.96
N LEU A 20 6.35 -9.62 3.40
CA LEU A 20 6.65 -8.35 4.06
C LEU A 20 7.40 -8.60 5.39
N PRO A 21 8.64 -8.14 5.55
CA PRO A 21 9.40 -8.41 6.76
C PRO A 21 8.85 -7.65 7.96
N ILE A 22 8.99 -8.24 9.16
CA ILE A 22 8.78 -7.54 10.42
C ILE A 22 10.13 -6.96 10.88
N PRO A 23 10.29 -5.62 10.97
CA PRO A 23 11.55 -5.03 11.38
C PRO A 23 11.94 -5.40 12.83
N PRO A 24 13.24 -5.52 13.14
CA PRO A 24 13.71 -5.72 14.51
C PRO A 24 13.24 -4.60 15.45
N LEU A 25 12.80 -4.98 16.64
CA LEU A 25 12.23 -4.04 17.62
C LEU A 25 13.14 -2.85 17.93
N LYS A 26 14.45 -3.10 18.14
CA LYS A 26 15.43 -2.03 18.41
C LYS A 26 15.47 -1.02 17.26
N GLN A 27 15.54 -1.52 16.02
CA GLN A 27 15.59 -0.66 14.84
C GLN A 27 14.33 0.19 14.72
N THR A 28 13.15 -0.38 14.99
CA THR A 28 11.88 0.35 14.96
C THR A 28 11.84 1.47 16.00
N ILE A 29 12.26 1.20 17.24
CA ILE A 29 12.25 2.19 18.32
C ILE A 29 13.27 3.30 18.05
N ASP A 30 14.49 2.96 17.63
CA ASP A 30 15.53 3.95 17.32
C ASP A 30 15.05 4.91 16.21
N LYS A 31 14.49 4.35 15.12
CA LYS A 31 13.94 5.15 14.01
C LYS A 31 12.74 6.00 14.43
N TYR A 32 11.88 5.48 15.31
CA TYR A 32 10.77 6.24 15.86
C TYR A 32 11.25 7.45 16.65
N LEU A 33 12.23 7.27 17.54
CA LEU A 33 12.78 8.36 18.33
C LEU A 33 13.47 9.41 17.45
N GLU A 34 14.22 8.97 16.44
CA GLU A 34 14.84 9.86 15.44
C GLU A 34 13.78 10.66 14.66
N SER A 35 12.67 10.03 14.24
CA SER A 35 11.65 10.69 13.44
C SER A 35 10.82 11.71 14.23
N ILE A 36 10.80 11.62 15.57
CA ILE A 36 10.09 12.59 16.43
C ILE A 36 10.89 13.86 16.65
N VAL A 37 12.23 13.82 16.61
CA VAL A 37 13.10 14.99 16.79
C VAL A 37 12.67 16.21 15.96
N PRO A 38 12.48 16.10 14.63
CA PRO A 38 12.08 17.25 13.82
C PRO A 38 10.65 17.72 14.08
N VAL A 39 9.77 16.88 14.65
CA VAL A 39 8.37 17.23 14.95
C VAL A 39 8.27 17.99 16.26
N ALA A 40 9.02 17.57 17.29
CA ALA A 40 9.05 18.24 18.60
C ALA A 40 9.85 19.56 18.57
N GLY A 41 10.75 19.73 17.61
CA GLY A 41 11.58 20.93 17.49
C GLY A 41 12.44 21.16 18.73
N ASP A 42 12.32 22.34 19.35
CA ASP A 42 13.09 22.74 20.53
C ASP A 42 12.46 22.32 21.87
N ASP A 43 11.35 21.55 21.87
CA ASP A 43 10.73 21.05 23.10
C ASP A 43 11.51 19.85 23.69
N ILE A 44 12.54 20.19 24.45
CA ILE A 44 13.41 19.21 25.13
C ILE A 44 12.61 18.36 26.13
N ALA A 45 11.56 18.91 26.75
CA ALA A 45 10.76 18.19 27.74
C ALA A 45 9.91 17.10 27.07
N GLU A 46 9.31 17.40 25.92
CA GLU A 46 8.56 16.42 25.12
C GLU A 46 9.46 15.29 24.60
N LEU A 47 10.67 15.61 24.13
CA LEU A 47 11.65 14.61 23.72
C LEU A 47 12.10 13.71 24.87
N ALA A 48 12.34 14.28 26.05
CA ALA A 48 12.70 13.51 27.24
C ALA A 48 11.56 12.56 27.69
N GLU A 49 10.32 13.04 27.66
CA GLU A 49 9.15 12.24 27.98
C GLU A 49 8.91 11.12 26.96
N THR A 50 9.09 11.41 25.66
CA THR A 50 8.98 10.41 24.59
C THR A 50 10.02 9.30 24.75
N ASN A 51 11.27 9.66 25.06
CA ASN A 51 12.32 8.69 25.38
C ASN A 51 11.95 7.83 26.60
N ARG A 52 11.43 8.45 27.67
CA ARG A 52 10.98 7.71 28.87
C ARG A 52 9.87 6.71 28.53
N ARG A 53 8.91 7.10 27.68
CA ARG A 53 7.82 6.22 27.22
C ARG A 53 8.33 5.06 26.36
N ALA A 54 9.28 5.32 25.46
CA ALA A 54 9.92 4.26 24.67
C ALA A 54 10.61 3.23 25.57
N VAL A 55 11.33 3.67 26.61
CA VAL A 55 11.96 2.78 27.60
C VAL A 55 10.91 1.98 28.39
N GLN A 56 9.77 2.59 28.73
CA GLN A 56 8.68 1.86 29.39
C GLN A 56 8.03 0.83 28.46
N PHE A 57 7.84 1.17 27.19
CA PHE A 57 7.27 0.29 26.18
C PHE A 57 8.12 -0.98 25.97
N LEU A 58 9.45 -0.87 26.05
CA LEU A 58 10.37 -2.02 25.93
C LEU A 58 10.02 -3.16 26.89
N LYS A 59 9.42 -2.88 28.06
CA LYS A 59 9.00 -3.90 29.04
C LYS A 59 7.95 -4.87 28.48
N VAL A 60 7.12 -4.42 27.53
CA VAL A 60 6.05 -5.23 26.90
C VAL A 60 6.34 -5.53 25.43
N ALA A 61 7.18 -4.72 24.79
CA ALA A 61 7.41 -4.74 23.36
C ALA A 61 7.93 -6.08 22.84
N THR A 62 8.83 -6.76 23.56
CA THR A 62 9.33 -8.09 23.17
C THR A 62 8.20 -9.11 23.05
N ARG A 63 7.25 -9.10 23.99
CA ARG A 63 6.09 -9.99 23.96
C ARG A 63 5.16 -9.64 22.78
N LEU A 64 4.96 -8.36 22.51
CA LEU A 64 4.14 -7.91 21.38
C LEU A 64 4.78 -8.26 20.04
N GLN A 65 6.09 -8.05 19.89
CA GLN A 65 6.86 -8.46 18.71
C GLN A 65 6.73 -9.96 18.45
N GLN A 66 6.86 -10.80 19.49
CA GLN A 66 6.68 -12.25 19.32
C GLN A 66 5.26 -12.58 18.86
N ARG A 67 4.23 -11.96 19.44
CA ARG A 67 2.84 -12.16 19.01
C ARG A 67 2.62 -11.73 17.56
N LEU A 68 3.28 -10.66 17.11
CA LEU A 68 3.24 -10.21 15.72
C LEU A 68 3.90 -11.23 14.78
N ILE A 69 5.05 -11.77 15.16
CA ILE A 69 5.75 -12.82 14.40
C ILE A 69 4.89 -14.08 14.31
N GLU A 70 4.24 -14.51 15.40
CA GLU A 70 3.33 -15.65 15.34
C GLU A 70 2.08 -15.35 14.51
N TYR A 71 1.56 -14.13 14.57
CA TYR A 71 0.43 -13.72 13.75
C TYR A 71 0.78 -13.72 12.25
N GLU A 72 1.97 -13.26 11.85
CA GLU A 72 2.43 -13.26 10.45
C GLU A 72 2.42 -14.66 9.82
N LYS A 73 2.77 -15.69 10.59
CA LYS A 73 2.73 -17.09 10.14
C LYS A 73 1.33 -17.60 9.84
N THR A 74 0.30 -16.94 10.39
CA THR A 74 -1.11 -17.32 10.17
C THR A 74 -1.75 -16.61 8.98
N GLN A 75 -1.08 -15.60 8.41
CA GLN A 75 -1.61 -14.84 7.27
C GLN A 75 -1.20 -15.48 5.95
N GLU A 76 -1.99 -15.29 4.89
CA GLU A 76 -1.72 -15.82 3.55
C GLU A 76 -0.61 -15.01 2.87
N TYR A 77 -0.81 -13.70 2.65
CA TYR A 77 0.13 -12.86 1.91
C TYR A 77 1.04 -12.04 2.84
N SER A 78 0.44 -11.11 3.61
CA SER A 78 1.18 -10.18 4.48
C SER A 78 0.51 -10.03 5.85
N TRP A 79 1.33 -9.89 6.89
CA TRP A 79 0.83 -9.61 8.25
C TRP A 79 0.09 -8.27 8.37
N LEU A 80 0.41 -7.31 7.50
CA LEU A 80 -0.13 -5.94 7.60
C LEU A 80 -1.43 -5.74 6.82
N GLU A 81 -1.69 -6.57 5.81
CA GLU A 81 -2.76 -6.35 4.82
C GLU A 81 -4.13 -6.13 5.46
N LYS A 82 -4.57 -7.07 6.30
CA LYS A 82 -5.86 -7.01 6.98
C LYS A 82 -5.97 -5.76 7.86
N TRP A 83 -4.96 -5.50 8.68
CA TRP A 83 -4.98 -4.34 9.58
C TRP A 83 -4.96 -3.02 8.82
N TRP A 84 -4.18 -2.93 7.75
CA TRP A 84 -4.15 -1.73 6.93
C TRP A 84 -5.52 -1.46 6.31
N PHE A 85 -6.14 -2.48 5.71
CA PHE A 85 -7.46 -2.33 5.09
C PHE A 85 -8.55 -1.95 6.10
N GLU A 86 -8.59 -2.64 7.25
CA GLU A 86 -9.59 -2.39 8.29
C GLU A 86 -9.38 -1.05 8.99
N LEU A 87 -8.15 -0.75 9.43
CA LEU A 87 -7.88 0.43 10.26
C LEU A 87 -7.71 1.71 9.44
N ALA A 88 -7.06 1.66 8.28
CA ALA A 88 -6.81 2.86 7.50
C ALA A 88 -8.03 3.28 6.65
N TYR A 89 -8.87 2.34 6.24
CA TYR A 89 -10.00 2.62 5.33
C TYR A 89 -11.35 2.27 5.93
N LEU A 90 -11.60 1.00 6.26
CA LEU A 90 -12.98 0.54 6.52
C LEU A 90 -13.56 1.01 7.86
N SER A 91 -12.72 1.26 8.86
CA SER A 91 -13.15 1.74 10.17
C SER A 91 -13.26 3.27 10.23
N TRP A 92 -12.63 3.99 9.30
CA TRP A 92 -12.64 5.46 9.28
C TRP A 92 -14.02 5.97 8.83
N ARG A 93 -14.61 6.88 9.62
CA ARG A 93 -15.98 7.37 9.43
C ARG A 93 -16.08 8.73 8.75
N GLU A 94 -14.97 9.31 8.32
CA GLU A 94 -14.98 10.59 7.62
C GLU A 94 -15.33 10.43 6.14
N SER A 95 -15.78 11.52 5.51
CA SER A 95 -16.14 11.52 4.08
C SER A 95 -14.96 11.12 3.19
N LEU A 96 -15.18 10.17 2.28
CA LEU A 96 -14.15 9.68 1.37
C LEU A 96 -13.67 10.74 0.37
N CYS A 97 -14.56 11.63 -0.09
CA CYS A 97 -14.30 12.55 -1.20
C CYS A 97 -13.12 13.51 -0.96
N ILE A 98 -12.84 13.85 0.30
CA ILE A 98 -11.75 14.77 0.67
C ILE A 98 -10.62 14.01 1.35
N ASN A 99 -10.94 13.03 2.19
CA ASN A 99 -9.99 12.44 3.12
C ASN A 99 -9.25 11.21 2.57
N SER A 100 -9.72 10.58 1.49
CA SER A 100 -9.15 9.33 0.98
C SER A 100 -9.08 9.24 -0.54
N ASN A 101 -10.13 9.69 -1.23
CA ASN A 101 -10.16 9.63 -2.69
C ASN A 101 -9.23 10.69 -3.29
N TYR A 102 -8.19 10.23 -4.00
CA TYR A 102 -7.31 11.09 -4.79
C TYR A 102 -7.77 11.14 -6.25
N TRP A 103 -7.43 12.23 -6.95
CA TRP A 103 -7.67 12.38 -8.38
C TRP A 103 -6.36 12.62 -9.11
N ILE A 104 -6.32 12.21 -10.37
CA ILE A 104 -5.21 12.44 -11.29
C ILE A 104 -5.82 13.11 -12.52
N ALA A 105 -5.25 14.24 -12.94
CA ALA A 105 -5.58 14.84 -14.23
C ALA A 105 -4.51 14.51 -15.26
N PHE A 106 -4.99 14.31 -16.48
CA PHE A 106 -4.14 14.11 -17.65
C PHE A 106 -4.10 15.40 -18.46
N VAL A 107 -2.98 15.60 -19.16
CA VAL A 107 -2.88 16.65 -20.16
C VAL A 107 -3.67 16.20 -21.39
N ASP A 108 -4.43 17.12 -21.97
CA ASP A 108 -5.12 16.86 -23.23
C ASP A 108 -4.08 16.57 -24.33
N ASP A 109 -4.17 15.41 -24.97
CA ASP A 109 -3.33 15.08 -26.12
C ASP A 109 -3.84 15.84 -27.35
N PRO A 110 -3.06 16.77 -27.94
CA PRO A 110 -3.48 17.54 -29.11
C PRO A 110 -3.67 16.66 -30.36
N ASN A 111 -3.16 15.43 -30.37
CA ASN A 111 -3.30 14.46 -31.44
C ASN A 111 -4.26 13.31 -31.07
N ALA A 112 -5.02 13.43 -29.98
CA ALA A 112 -6.03 12.44 -29.62
C ALA A 112 -6.97 12.20 -30.81
N PHE A 113 -6.98 10.97 -31.34
CA PHE A 113 -7.83 10.61 -32.46
C PHE A 113 -9.31 10.75 -32.05
N GLY A 114 -9.97 11.78 -32.56
CA GLY A 114 -11.34 12.14 -32.22
C GLY A 114 -11.42 12.93 -30.92
N LEU A 115 -11.18 14.25 -31.02
CA LEU A 115 -11.69 15.22 -30.04
C LEU A 115 -13.16 14.88 -29.80
N ALA A 116 -13.44 14.29 -28.63
CA ALA A 116 -14.78 13.90 -28.26
C ALA A 116 -15.58 15.19 -28.09
N SER A 117 -16.39 15.54 -29.08
CA SER A 117 -17.50 16.44 -28.90
C SER A 117 -18.41 15.77 -27.86
N ALA A 118 -18.36 16.30 -26.64
CA ALA A 118 -18.84 15.71 -25.39
C ALA A 118 -17.96 14.57 -24.84
N PRO A 119 -17.72 14.53 -23.51
CA PRO A 119 -17.01 13.43 -22.88
C PRO A 119 -17.72 12.13 -23.24
N ARG A 120 -17.06 11.30 -24.05
CA ARG A 120 -17.54 9.94 -24.29
C ARG A 120 -17.50 9.28 -22.93
N THR A 121 -18.68 9.00 -22.38
CA THR A 121 -18.79 8.32 -21.10
C THR A 121 -17.92 7.08 -21.20
N LEU A 122 -16.94 6.92 -20.30
CA LEU A 122 -16.28 5.64 -20.05
C LEU A 122 -17.34 4.71 -19.45
N LEU A 123 -18.36 4.39 -20.24
CA LEU A 123 -19.44 3.52 -19.82
C LEU A 123 -18.95 2.10 -19.93
N SER A 124 -19.43 1.33 -18.96
CA SER A 124 -19.39 -0.12 -18.78
C SER A 124 -19.88 -0.95 -19.97
N SER A 125 -19.93 -0.40 -21.19
CA SER A 125 -20.38 -1.06 -22.41
C SER A 125 -19.28 -1.88 -23.08
N ASP A 126 -18.03 -1.77 -22.60
CA ASP A 126 -17.01 -2.77 -22.91
C ASP A 126 -17.39 -4.09 -22.21
N PRO A 127 -17.73 -5.15 -22.98
CA PRO A 127 -18.17 -6.42 -22.42
C PRO A 127 -17.13 -7.09 -21.53
N ASP A 128 -15.85 -6.70 -21.65
CA ASP A 128 -14.72 -7.30 -20.95
C ASP A 128 -14.25 -6.45 -19.76
N PHE A 129 -14.63 -5.17 -19.71
CA PHE A 129 -14.45 -4.31 -18.54
C PHE A 129 -15.15 -4.88 -17.29
N ASN A 130 -16.40 -5.32 -17.43
CA ASN A 130 -17.16 -5.91 -16.32
C ASN A 130 -16.73 -7.35 -15.96
N LYS A 131 -15.85 -7.96 -16.75
CA LYS A 131 -15.35 -9.33 -16.49
C LYS A 131 -13.96 -9.34 -15.83
N GLY A 132 -13.35 -8.18 -15.60
CA GLY A 132 -11.96 -8.09 -15.12
C GLY A 132 -10.93 -8.68 -16.11
N LYS A 133 -11.32 -8.89 -17.37
CA LYS A 133 -10.56 -9.58 -18.42
C LYS A 133 -9.89 -8.64 -19.42
N ILE A 134 -9.85 -7.34 -19.12
CA ILE A 134 -9.22 -6.28 -19.93
C ILE A 134 -7.76 -6.60 -20.33
N TRP A 135 -7.13 -7.56 -19.65
CA TRP A 135 -5.74 -7.94 -19.82
C TRP A 135 -5.52 -9.35 -20.40
N GLU A 136 -6.60 -10.11 -20.61
CA GLU A 136 -6.55 -11.44 -21.24
C GLU A 136 -6.82 -11.39 -22.74
N SER A 137 -7.33 -10.26 -23.25
CA SER A 137 -7.50 -10.05 -24.68
C SER A 137 -6.13 -9.93 -25.33
N GLY A 138 -5.72 -10.93 -26.11
CA GLY A 138 -4.49 -10.95 -26.91
C GLY A 138 -4.40 -9.87 -28.00
N GLU A 139 -5.15 -8.78 -27.89
CA GLU A 139 -5.24 -7.67 -28.85
C GLU A 139 -3.99 -6.78 -28.90
N TYR A 140 -3.02 -7.03 -28.01
CA TYR A 140 -1.70 -6.38 -28.04
C TYR A 140 -0.54 -7.38 -28.23
N SER A 141 -0.79 -8.48 -28.97
CA SER A 141 0.24 -9.44 -29.40
C SER A 141 0.56 -9.29 -30.89
#